data_AF-A0A485LND0-F1
#
_entry.id   AF-A0A485LND0-F1
#
_cell.length_a   1.000
_cell.length_b   1.000
_cell.length_c   1.000
_cell.angle_alpha   90.00
_cell.angle_beta   90.00
_cell.angle_gamma   90.00
#
_symmetry.space_group_name_H-M   'P 1'
#
loop_
_entity.id
_entity.type
_entity.pdbx_description
1 polymer ?
#
loop_
_entity_poly.entity_id
_entity_poly.type
_entity_poly.pdbx_seq_one_letter_code
_entity_poly.pdbx_strand_id
1 'polypeptide(L)'
;MTFNESILETGVGRCVLSRSSFSNSLAPATKKVPALTILTTVAIAKQFDCTVNADLFGDDLYMATDRSLDVCLSDCQKREACNGLTWAASSKGGIGQCYLKNLKDSTRRAVENTSGVRSMVSCKFNSHSNSSRPEISPTA
;
A
#
# COMPACT_ATOMS: atom_id res chain seq x y z
N MET A 1 24.06 22.27 20.56
CA MET A 1 24.58 20.90 20.66
C MET A 1 23.69 20.14 21.62
N THR A 2 22.94 19.16 21.12
CA THR A 2 22.68 17.83 21.72
C THR A 2 21.69 17.15 20.77
N PHE A 3 22.18 16.25 19.92
CA PHE A 3 21.34 15.27 19.23
C PHE A 3 20.99 14.21 20.27
N ASN A 4 19.70 13.94 20.46
CA ASN A 4 19.28 12.82 21.28
C ASN A 4 18.92 11.67 20.34
N GLU A 5 19.81 10.69 20.25
CA GLU A 5 19.55 9.41 19.62
C GLU A 5 18.70 8.55 20.56
N SER A 6 17.68 7.90 19.99
CA SER A 6 17.06 6.72 20.59
C SER A 6 16.77 5.75 19.47
N ILE A 7 17.64 4.74 19.39
CA ILE A 7 17.56 3.56 18.53
C ILE A 7 16.39 2.70 19.00
N LEU A 8 15.54 2.20 18.07
CA LEU A 8 15.09 0.82 18.15
C LEU A 8 14.64 0.30 16.77
N GLU A 9 15.27 -0.80 16.37
CA GLU A 9 14.95 -1.59 15.19
C GLU A 9 13.47 -1.90 15.06
N THR A 10 12.92 -1.73 13.86
CA THR A 10 11.65 -2.38 13.49
C THR A 10 11.69 -2.77 12.02
N GLY A 11 11.80 -4.09 11.80
CA GLY A 11 11.21 -4.70 10.62
C GLY A 11 9.73 -4.35 10.51
N VAL A 12 9.24 -4.37 9.27
CA VAL A 12 7.89 -4.00 8.85
C VAL A 12 7.63 -2.48 8.88
N GLY A 13 8.24 -1.78 7.92
CA GLY A 13 7.89 -0.41 7.58
C GLY A 13 6.41 -0.30 7.20
N ARG A 14 5.58 0.20 8.10
CA ARG A 14 4.27 0.75 7.76
C ARG A 14 4.50 2.09 7.08
N CYS A 15 4.37 2.12 5.74
CA CYS A 15 4.24 3.37 4.98
C CYS A 15 2.92 4.05 5.39
N VAL A 16 2.98 4.96 6.36
CA VAL A 16 1.91 5.92 6.60
C VAL A 16 2.16 7.09 5.65
N LEU A 17 1.25 7.31 4.71
CA LEU A 17 1.30 8.43 3.77
C LEU A 17 1.36 9.75 4.57
N SER A 18 2.54 10.37 4.63
CA SER A 18 2.71 11.69 5.25
C SER A 18 1.95 12.70 4.39
N ARG A 19 0.76 13.11 4.84
CA ARG A 19 0.06 14.27 4.27
C ARG A 19 0.93 15.48 4.59
N SER A 20 1.64 15.98 3.59
CA SER A 20 2.27 17.29 3.60
C SER A 20 1.18 18.35 3.78
N SER A 21 0.89 18.70 5.04
CA SER A 21 0.02 19.82 5.36
C SER A 21 0.86 21.08 5.32
N PHE A 22 0.74 21.82 4.22
CA PHE A 22 1.17 23.21 4.15
C PHE A 22 0.31 24.08 5.09
N SER A 23 0.95 25.16 5.56
CA SER A 23 0.39 26.42 6.06
C SER A 23 0.16 26.59 7.57
N ASN A 24 1.15 27.25 8.17
CA ASN A 24 1.09 28.52 8.91
C ASN A 24 -0.01 28.77 9.97
N SER A 25 0.49 29.07 11.17
CA SER A 25 0.03 30.07 12.16
C SER A 25 -1.33 29.87 12.86
N LEU A 26 -1.27 29.75 14.19
CA LEU A 26 -2.41 29.80 15.10
C LEU A 26 -3.11 31.17 15.10
N ALA A 27 -4.39 31.17 14.68
CA ALA A 27 -5.64 31.60 15.37
C ALA A 27 -5.72 32.97 16.13
N PRO A 28 -6.92 33.49 16.54
CA PRO A 28 -8.27 32.90 16.49
C PRO A 28 -9.41 33.85 16.03
N ALA A 29 -10.47 33.31 15.42
CA ALA A 29 -11.80 33.94 15.49
C ALA A 29 -12.89 32.86 15.38
N THR A 30 -13.64 32.73 16.46
CA THR A 30 -14.80 31.86 16.62
C THR A 30 -15.89 32.20 15.60
N LYS A 31 -16.16 31.30 14.66
CA LYS A 31 -17.39 31.33 13.86
C LYS A 31 -18.07 29.97 13.94
N LYS A 32 -19.31 29.99 14.47
CA LYS A 32 -20.23 28.85 14.49
C LYS A 32 -20.45 28.36 13.06
N VAL A 33 -19.99 27.16 12.73
CA VAL A 33 -20.25 26.50 11.44
C VAL A 33 -21.52 25.65 11.61
N PRO A 34 -22.50 25.74 10.69
CA PRO A 34 -23.68 24.87 10.72
C PRO A 34 -23.25 23.40 10.51
N ALA A 35 -23.92 22.48 11.20
CA ALA A 35 -23.66 21.05 11.11
C ALA A 35 -23.96 20.54 9.69
N LEU A 36 -22.91 20.45 8.87
CA LEU A 36 -22.95 19.80 7.56
C LEU A 36 -22.72 18.31 7.79
N THR A 37 -23.71 17.49 7.45
CA THR A 37 -23.60 16.03 7.47
C THR A 37 -22.48 15.60 6.52
N ILE A 38 -21.32 15.24 7.07
CA ILE A 38 -20.19 14.74 6.30
C ILE A 38 -20.57 13.32 5.85
N LEU A 39 -21.03 13.18 4.61
CA LEU A 39 -21.08 11.89 3.93
C LEU A 39 -19.63 11.48 3.61
N THR A 40 -18.93 10.94 4.59
CA THR A 40 -17.56 10.48 4.43
C THR A 40 -17.57 9.20 3.60
N THR A 41 -17.41 9.29 2.28
CA THR A 41 -17.08 8.13 1.46
C THR A 41 -15.64 7.74 1.76
N VAL A 42 -15.47 6.82 2.72
CA VAL A 42 -14.16 6.22 3.00
C VAL A 42 -13.80 5.36 1.79
N ALA A 43 -12.83 5.81 0.99
CA ALA A 43 -12.26 5.00 -0.07
C ALA A 43 -11.63 3.75 0.58
N ILE A 44 -12.24 2.58 0.39
CA ILE A 44 -11.72 1.31 0.91
C ILE A 44 -10.44 0.99 0.14
N ALA A 45 -9.29 1.27 0.76
CA ALA A 45 -8.00 0.90 0.20
C ALA A 45 -7.91 -0.62 0.13
N LYS A 46 -7.59 -1.18 -1.04
CA LYS A 46 -7.31 -2.61 -1.15
C LYS A 46 -6.07 -2.93 -0.31
N GLN A 47 -6.16 -3.86 0.64
CA GLN A 47 -5.02 -4.33 1.42
C GLN A 47 -4.25 -5.41 0.65
N PHE A 48 -2.93 -5.33 0.71
CA PHE A 48 -2.06 -6.33 0.11
C PHE A 48 -1.21 -7.02 1.19
N ASP A 49 -1.02 -8.31 1.01
CA ASP A 49 -0.03 -9.12 1.72
C ASP A 49 1.17 -9.30 0.79
N CYS A 50 2.36 -8.89 1.24
CA CYS A 50 3.56 -8.84 0.41
C CYS A 50 4.63 -9.81 0.91
N THR A 51 5.19 -10.59 0.00
CA THR A 51 6.31 -11.50 0.24
C THR A 51 7.54 -10.98 -0.50
N VAL A 52 8.64 -10.80 0.25
CA VAL A 52 9.94 -10.41 -0.31
C VAL A 52 10.63 -11.61 -0.96
N ASN A 53 11.51 -11.33 -1.92
CA ASN A 53 12.25 -12.32 -2.71
C ASN A 53 11.38 -13.36 -3.41
N ALA A 54 10.12 -13.01 -3.70
CA ALA A 54 9.18 -13.93 -4.30
C ALA A 54 8.58 -13.37 -5.60
N ASP A 55 8.21 -14.27 -6.51
CA ASP A 55 7.56 -13.99 -7.79
C ASP A 55 6.19 -14.70 -7.86
N LEU A 56 5.18 -13.97 -8.31
CA LEU A 56 3.88 -14.51 -8.69
C LEU A 56 3.89 -14.75 -10.20
N PHE A 57 4.41 -15.88 -10.65
CA PHE A 57 4.55 -16.15 -12.09
C PHE A 57 3.23 -16.05 -12.88
N GLY A 58 3.28 -15.39 -14.03
CA GLY A 58 2.18 -15.28 -15.00
C GLY A 58 1.02 -14.36 -14.59
N ASP A 59 -0.07 -14.46 -15.36
CA ASP A 59 -1.30 -13.66 -15.27
C ASP A 59 -1.08 -12.14 -15.26
N ASP A 60 -0.09 -11.68 -16.01
CA ASP A 60 0.25 -10.26 -16.15
C ASP A 60 -0.84 -9.49 -16.91
N LEU A 61 -1.43 -8.51 -16.24
CA LEU A 61 -2.37 -7.55 -16.82
C LEU A 61 -1.64 -6.41 -17.53
N TYR A 62 -0.58 -5.92 -16.89
CA TYR A 62 0.10 -4.71 -17.31
C TYR A 62 1.50 -4.68 -16.73
N MET A 63 2.45 -4.23 -17.55
CA MET A 63 3.83 -4.01 -17.14
C MET A 63 4.14 -2.51 -17.16
N ALA A 64 4.69 -2.00 -16.07
CA ALA A 64 5.22 -0.63 -15.97
C ALA A 64 6.71 -0.68 -15.59
N THR A 65 7.52 0.23 -16.13
CA THR A 65 8.93 0.38 -15.76
C THR A 65 9.16 1.64 -14.93
N ASP A 66 10.30 1.72 -14.26
CA ASP A 66 10.76 2.88 -13.50
C ASP A 66 9.77 3.36 -12.43
N ARG A 67 9.11 2.41 -11.76
CA ARG A 67 8.15 2.68 -10.67
C ARG A 67 8.66 2.14 -9.34
N SER A 68 8.34 2.84 -8.26
CA SER A 68 8.50 2.31 -6.91
C SER A 68 7.38 1.31 -6.59
N LEU A 69 7.61 0.45 -5.58
CA LEU A 69 6.62 -0.52 -5.12
C LEU A 69 5.28 0.13 -4.72
N ASP A 70 5.32 1.27 -4.00
CA ASP A 70 4.13 2.00 -3.57
C ASP A 70 3.29 2.50 -4.75
N VAL A 71 3.94 2.99 -5.81
CA VAL A 71 3.25 3.42 -7.03
C VAL A 71 2.55 2.24 -7.68
N CYS A 72 3.16 1.05 -7.65
CA CYS A 72 2.59 -0.14 -8.26
C CYS A 72 1.44 -0.74 -7.47
N LEU A 73 1.48 -0.65 -6.13
CA LEU A 73 0.32 -0.92 -5.29
C LEU A 73 -0.83 0.03 -5.61
N SER A 74 -0.55 1.33 -5.75
CA SER A 74 -1.57 2.32 -6.12
C SER A 74 -2.16 2.06 -7.50
N ASP A 75 -1.34 1.71 -8.50
CA ASP A 75 -1.81 1.39 -9.84
C ASP A 75 -2.62 0.10 -9.89
N CYS A 76 -2.31 -0.87 -9.03
CA CYS A 76 -3.14 -2.05 -8.84
C CYS A 76 -4.48 -1.69 -8.17
N GLN A 77 -4.49 -0.81 -7.17
CA GLN A 77 -5.73 -0.36 -6.51
C GLN A 77 -6.70 0.33 -7.48
N LYS A 78 -6.18 1.09 -8.45
CA LYS A 78 -7.00 1.78 -9.47
C LYS A 78 -7.64 0.82 -10.49
N ARG A 79 -7.19 -0.43 -10.56
CA ARG A 79 -7.64 -1.41 -11.55
C ARG A 79 -8.46 -2.48 -10.85
N GLU A 80 -9.74 -2.55 -11.17
CA GLU A 80 -10.65 -3.53 -10.55
C GLU A 80 -10.16 -4.98 -10.73
N ALA A 81 -9.68 -5.29 -11.94
CA ALA A 81 -9.14 -6.60 -12.31
C ALA A 81 -7.80 -6.93 -11.64
N CYS A 82 -7.09 -5.96 -11.04
CA CYS A 82 -5.82 -6.23 -10.38
C CYS A 82 -6.06 -6.76 -8.96
N ASN A 83 -5.55 -7.97 -8.72
CA ASN A 83 -5.63 -8.68 -7.44
C ASN A 83 -4.26 -9.16 -6.93
N GLY A 84 -3.19 -8.84 -7.65
CA GLY A 84 -1.81 -9.05 -7.22
C GLY A 84 -0.83 -8.29 -8.10
N LEU A 85 0.43 -8.23 -7.67
CA LEU A 85 1.52 -7.69 -8.47
C LEU A 85 2.85 -8.32 -8.08
N THR A 86 3.82 -8.24 -8.97
CA THR A 86 5.23 -8.49 -8.67
C THR A 86 6.05 -7.27 -9.06
N TRP A 87 6.83 -6.76 -8.12
CA TRP A 87 7.78 -5.67 -8.32
C TRP A 87 9.19 -6.24 -8.37
N ALA A 88 9.94 -5.94 -9.42
CA ALA A 88 11.34 -6.33 -9.56
C ALA A 88 12.22 -5.08 -9.50
N ALA A 89 13.08 -4.98 -8.47
CA ALA A 89 14.01 -3.86 -8.36
C ALA A 89 14.90 -3.75 -9.61
N SER A 90 15.10 -2.51 -10.06
CA SER A 90 16.14 -2.21 -11.03
C SER A 90 17.48 -1.98 -10.32
N SER A 91 18.58 -1.88 -11.08
CA SER A 91 19.90 -1.51 -10.56
C SER A 91 19.91 -0.11 -9.92
N LYS A 92 18.94 0.75 -10.25
CA LYS A 92 18.73 2.05 -9.63
C LYS A 92 17.82 1.83 -8.42
N GLY A 93 18.37 1.98 -7.21
CA GLY A 93 17.64 1.73 -5.97
C GLY A 93 16.31 2.48 -5.89
N GLY A 94 15.28 1.84 -5.34
CA GLY A 94 13.95 2.42 -5.13
C GLY A 94 13.05 2.48 -6.37
N ILE A 95 13.56 2.17 -7.56
CA ILE A 95 12.76 2.05 -8.78
C ILE A 95 12.94 0.67 -9.41
N GLY A 96 11.89 0.19 -10.07
CA GLY A 96 11.84 -1.15 -10.61
C GLY A 96 10.76 -1.33 -11.67
N GLN A 97 10.59 -2.57 -12.07
CA GLN A 97 9.56 -3.01 -12.99
C GLN A 97 8.39 -3.59 -12.21
N CYS A 98 7.19 -3.24 -12.63
CA CYS A 98 5.95 -3.67 -12.00
C CYS A 98 5.15 -4.50 -12.96
N TYR A 99 4.86 -5.71 -12.52
CA TYR A 99 4.05 -6.70 -13.19
C TYR A 99 2.72 -6.76 -12.43
N LEU A 100 1.73 -5.99 -12.87
CA LEU A 100 0.39 -6.03 -12.29
C LEU A 100 -0.32 -7.29 -12.78
N LYS A 101 -1.05 -7.98 -11.89
CA LYS A 101 -1.56 -9.32 -12.14
C LYS A 101 -3.05 -9.45 -11.86
N ASN A 102 -3.68 -10.33 -12.64
CA ASN A 102 -5.03 -10.83 -12.41
C ASN A 102 -4.96 -12.33 -12.17
N LEU A 103 -4.52 -12.69 -10.97
CA LEU A 103 -4.42 -14.07 -10.50
C LEU A 103 -5.79 -14.74 -10.66
N LYS A 104 -5.87 -15.74 -11.55
CA LYS A 104 -7.08 -16.56 -11.70
C LYS A 104 -7.28 -17.47 -10.48
N ASP A 105 -6.17 -17.91 -9.90
CA ASP A 105 -6.12 -18.65 -8.65
C ASP A 105 -5.67 -17.72 -7.52
N SER A 106 -6.61 -17.33 -6.65
CA SER A 106 -6.34 -16.50 -5.47
C SER A 106 -5.58 -17.22 -4.37
N THR A 107 -5.51 -18.55 -4.42
CA THR A 107 -4.75 -19.38 -3.46
C THR A 107 -3.29 -19.52 -3.86
N ARG A 108 -2.93 -19.20 -5.11
CA ARG A 108 -1.55 -19.23 -5.61
C ARG A 108 -0.63 -18.48 -4.66
N ARG A 109 0.46 -19.15 -4.31
CA ARG A 109 1.55 -18.60 -3.50
C ARG A 109 2.60 -18.00 -4.41
N ALA A 110 3.23 -16.91 -3.93
CA ALA A 110 4.45 -16.44 -4.55
C ALA A 110 5.55 -17.49 -4.33
N VAL A 111 6.36 -17.73 -5.35
CA VAL A 111 7.46 -18.70 -5.31
C VAL A 111 8.76 -17.95 -5.14
N GLU A 112 9.71 -18.52 -4.40
CA GLU A 112 11.05 -17.95 -4.23
C GLU A 112 11.69 -17.62 -5.58
N ASN A 113 12.24 -16.42 -5.67
CA ASN A 113 12.91 -15.97 -6.88
C ASN A 113 14.25 -16.69 -7.07
N THR A 114 14.24 -17.73 -7.89
CA THR A 114 15.44 -18.52 -8.22
C THR A 114 16.29 -17.83 -9.30
N SER A 115 15.75 -16.81 -9.97
CA SER A 115 16.36 -16.17 -11.17
C SER A 115 17.44 -15.14 -10.83
N GLY A 116 17.83 -14.99 -9.56
CA GLY A 116 18.93 -14.11 -9.16
C GLY A 116 18.63 -12.61 -9.21
N VAL A 117 17.39 -12.19 -9.51
CA VAL A 117 16.94 -10.80 -9.41
C VAL A 117 16.77 -10.47 -7.92
N ARG A 118 17.87 -10.12 -7.27
CA ARG A 118 17.88 -9.79 -5.83
C ARG A 118 16.94 -8.61 -5.62
N SER A 119 15.89 -8.78 -4.81
CA SER A 119 14.85 -7.79 -4.48
C SER A 119 13.61 -7.77 -5.40
N MET A 120 13.01 -8.95 -5.67
CA MET A 120 11.61 -9.01 -6.10
C MET A 120 10.67 -8.95 -4.89
N VAL A 121 9.54 -8.26 -5.00
CA VAL A 121 8.50 -8.22 -3.97
C VAL A 121 7.17 -8.54 -4.65
N SER A 122 6.50 -9.60 -4.20
CA SER A 122 5.20 -9.99 -4.72
C SER A 122 4.13 -9.69 -3.70
N CYS A 123 3.11 -8.94 -4.10
CA CYS A 123 2.00 -8.53 -3.25
C CYS A 123 0.69 -9.10 -3.79
N LYS A 124 -0.11 -9.72 -2.94
CA LYS A 124 -1.43 -10.26 -3.27
C LYS A 124 -2.51 -9.57 -2.47
N PHE A 125 -3.66 -9.31 -3.08
CA PHE A 125 -4.79 -8.75 -2.37
C PHE A 125 -5.26 -9.70 -1.26
N ASN A 126 -5.36 -9.18 -0.04
CA ASN A 126 -5.92 -9.92 1.09
C ASN A 126 -7.40 -9.54 1.25
N SER A 127 -8.31 -10.43 0.85
CA SER A 127 -9.75 -10.23 0.98
C SER A 127 -10.25 -10.19 2.43
N HIS A 128 -9.41 -10.57 3.42
CA HIS A 128 -9.79 -10.62 4.84
C HIS A 128 -9.56 -9.32 5.62
N SER A 129 -8.97 -8.28 5.02
CA SER A 129 -8.62 -7.04 5.75
C SER A 129 -9.78 -6.07 5.97
N ASN A 130 -10.96 -6.32 5.39
CA ASN A 130 -12.13 -5.45 5.53
C ASN A 130 -12.95 -5.76 6.80
N SER A 131 -12.31 -6.31 7.84
CA SER A 131 -12.91 -6.57 9.15
C SER A 131 -12.28 -5.70 10.23
N SER A 132 -12.12 -4.42 9.95
CA SER A 132 -11.93 -3.38 10.98
C SER A 132 -13.00 -2.32 10.83
N ARG A 133 -14.25 -2.76 10.64
CA ARG A 133 -15.42 -1.92 10.92
C ARG A 133 -15.51 -1.83 12.45
N PRO A 134 -15.51 -0.63 13.07
CA PRO A 134 -16.00 -0.53 14.43
C PRO A 134 -17.47 -0.97 14.40
N GLU A 135 -17.77 -2.10 15.01
CA GLU A 135 -19.14 -2.51 15.29
C GLU A 135 -19.72 -1.44 16.20
N ILE A 136 -20.52 -0.54 15.65
CA ILE A 136 -21.31 0.39 16.45
C ILE A 136 -22.43 -0.47 17.05
N SER A 137 -22.17 -1.02 18.23
CA SER A 137 -23.19 -1.66 19.06
C SER A 137 -24.31 -0.63 19.29
N PRO A 138 -25.58 -0.93 18.95
CA PRO A 138 -26.68 -0.10 19.39
C PRO A 138 -26.89 -0.35 20.88
N THR A 139 -26.44 0.58 21.72
CA THR A 139 -26.89 0.62 23.12
C THR A 139 -28.35 1.06 23.11
N ALA A 140 -29.23 0.15 23.52
CA ALA A 140 -30.65 0.38 23.78
C ALA A 140 -30.86 1.29 25.00
#